data_AF-A0A7G3AG47-F1
#
_entry.id   AF-A0A7G3AG47-F1
#
_cell.length_a   1.000
_cell.length_b   1.000
_cell.length_c   1.000
_cell.angle_alpha   90.00
_cell.angle_beta   90.00
_cell.angle_gamma   90.00
#
_symmetry.space_group_name_H-M   'P 1'
#
loop_
_entity.id
_entity.type
_entity.pdbx_description
1 polymer ?
#
loop_
_entity_poly.entity_id
_entity_poly.type
_entity_poly.pdbx_seq_one_letter_code
_entity_poly.pdbx_strand_id
1 'polypeptide(L)'
;GQRHPRMEIENALNGVVVVKAKPVRKVFKPAASRTLNKIPQDILTNPELNAAIEALPKNYNFELHKTIWRVRETKAKRVALQLPEGLLVFSLVLCDIIERFTDADVVIMGDVTYGACCVDDFTAKALGADLLVHYGHSCLIPVDRMMGIRVLYIFVDIKIDALHFVDSVKANFQPSKHIALVSTIQFVTTLHAAANHLREAGYTVTVPQSRPLSPGEILGCTAPKLPPSCDTLIYLGDGRFHLEAAMIANPTVEAFKYDPYEKKFTAEKYHHAQMREMRLTAIEEARSAKRFGLILGTLGRQGSTKVMEYLQKRLKQMDKEAVIILLSEIFPSKLKLFPDVDAFVQVACPRLSIDWGSAFPKPLLTPYEFSVALGDAQWRCNGSTGDAYPMDFYASQSLGRWTPNFKPEDPQEGCARIAGSGCCGKCEKGDFDDAKKATVAAT
;
A
#
# COMPACT_ATOMS: atom_id res chain seq x y z
N GLY A 1 -18.17 -46.91 27.47
CA GLY A 1 -17.41 -47.12 28.71
C GLY A 1 -16.80 -45.81 29.17
N GLN A 2 -17.58 -44.99 29.87
CA GLN A 2 -17.08 -43.80 30.56
C GLN A 2 -16.42 -44.26 31.86
N ARG A 3 -15.16 -43.86 32.10
CA ARG A 3 -14.53 -43.93 33.41
C ARG A 3 -14.17 -42.51 33.84
N HIS A 4 -14.98 -41.95 34.73
CA HIS A 4 -14.63 -40.79 35.54
C HIS A 4 -13.49 -41.14 36.50
N PRO A 5 -12.51 -40.24 36.73
CA PRO A 5 -11.71 -40.26 37.94
C PRO A 5 -12.40 -39.41 39.04
N ARG A 6 -12.42 -39.97 40.26
CA ARG A 6 -12.92 -39.41 41.51
C ARG A 6 -12.33 -38.02 41.83
N MET A 7 -13.17 -37.12 42.33
CA MET A 7 -12.78 -35.93 43.08
C MET A 7 -12.74 -36.27 44.58
N GLU A 8 -11.60 -36.09 45.22
CA GLU A 8 -11.51 -35.95 46.67
C GLU A 8 -11.73 -34.47 47.02
N ILE A 9 -12.68 -34.23 47.92
CA ILE A 9 -13.03 -32.90 48.43
C ILE A 9 -12.40 -32.79 49.82
N GLU A 10 -11.38 -31.95 49.96
CA GLU A 10 -10.99 -31.41 51.26
C GLU A 10 -11.52 -29.97 51.37
N ASN A 11 -12.38 -29.77 52.38
CA ASN A 11 -12.90 -28.47 52.77
C ASN A 11 -11.80 -27.68 53.50
N ALA A 12 -11.43 -26.52 52.98
CA ALA A 12 -10.80 -25.45 53.74
C ALA A 12 -11.29 -24.09 53.23
N LEU A 13 -11.55 -23.19 54.20
CA LEU A 13 -12.29 -21.95 54.07
C LEU A 13 -11.63 -20.90 53.15
N ASN A 14 -12.49 -20.00 52.64
CA ASN A 14 -12.24 -18.80 51.82
C ASN A 14 -12.16 -18.98 50.29
N GLY A 15 -13.23 -18.57 49.62
CA GLY A 15 -13.45 -18.71 48.18
C GLY A 15 -12.63 -17.78 47.30
N VAL A 16 -11.45 -18.25 46.89
CA VAL A 16 -10.77 -17.85 45.65
C VAL A 16 -10.18 -19.11 44.99
N VAL A 17 -10.73 -19.53 43.85
CA VAL A 17 -10.14 -20.61 43.04
C VAL A 17 -9.03 -20.02 42.17
N VAL A 18 -7.78 -20.11 42.62
CA VAL A 18 -6.62 -19.78 41.78
C VAL A 18 -6.34 -20.97 40.86
N VAL A 19 -6.75 -20.88 39.59
CA VAL A 19 -6.38 -21.84 38.55
C VAL A 19 -4.92 -21.59 38.14
N LYS A 20 -3.98 -22.29 38.78
CA LYS A 20 -2.57 -22.33 38.32
C LYS A 20 -2.50 -23.05 36.97
N ALA A 21 -2.05 -22.35 35.93
CA ALA A 21 -1.75 -22.95 34.64
C ALA A 21 -0.73 -24.09 34.81
N LYS A 22 -1.00 -25.27 34.22
CA LYS A 22 -0.04 -26.38 34.18
C LYS A 22 1.29 -25.88 33.56
N PRO A 23 2.45 -26.11 34.20
CA PRO A 23 3.72 -25.48 33.80
C PRO A 23 4.35 -26.07 32.54
N VAL A 24 3.68 -27.01 31.87
CA VAL A 24 4.19 -27.65 30.65
C VAL A 24 3.23 -27.34 29.50
N ARG A 25 3.42 -26.18 28.86
CA ARG A 25 2.91 -25.98 27.49
C ARG A 25 3.64 -26.99 26.61
N LYS A 26 2.90 -27.92 26.01
CA LYS A 26 3.39 -28.63 24.81
C LYS A 26 3.58 -27.58 23.73
N VAL A 27 4.79 -27.04 23.65
CA VAL A 27 5.23 -26.24 22.51
C VAL A 27 5.26 -27.21 21.34
N PHE A 28 4.27 -27.11 20.46
CA PHE A 28 4.42 -27.64 19.11
C PHE A 28 5.58 -26.87 18.49
N LYS A 29 6.79 -27.44 18.58
CA LYS A 29 7.90 -27.00 17.75
C LYS A 29 7.51 -27.44 16.34
N PRO A 30 7.36 -26.52 15.36
CA PRO A 30 7.36 -26.93 13.98
C PRO A 30 8.59 -27.80 13.78
N ALA A 31 8.44 -28.96 13.13
CA ALA A 31 9.61 -29.69 12.64
C ALA A 31 10.52 -28.65 11.98
N ALA A 32 11.78 -28.58 12.43
CA ALA A 32 12.74 -27.63 11.90
C ALA A 32 12.75 -27.79 10.38
N SER A 33 12.10 -26.87 9.68
CA SER A 33 12.13 -26.81 8.22
C SER A 33 13.53 -26.35 7.86
N ARG A 34 14.46 -27.31 7.82
CA ARG A 34 15.80 -27.10 7.29
C ARG A 34 15.61 -26.66 5.82
N THR A 35 16.04 -25.43 5.55
CA THR A 35 16.33 -24.86 4.22
C THR A 35 15.17 -24.74 3.21
N LEU A 36 14.25 -23.79 3.42
CA LEU A 36 13.22 -23.43 2.40
C LEU A 36 13.57 -22.21 1.51
N ASN A 37 14.65 -21.47 1.78
CA ASN A 37 14.90 -20.17 1.11
C ASN A 37 16.36 -19.90 0.70
N LYS A 38 17.23 -20.91 0.64
CA LYS A 38 18.63 -20.68 0.24
C LYS A 38 18.79 -20.96 -1.25
N ILE A 39 19.15 -19.93 -2.01
CA ILE A 39 19.52 -20.06 -3.43
C ILE A 39 20.66 -21.10 -3.51
N PRO A 40 20.54 -22.13 -4.36
CA PRO A 40 21.60 -23.12 -4.55
C PRO A 40 22.94 -22.51 -4.95
N GLN A 41 24.03 -23.12 -4.48
CA GLN A 41 25.37 -22.61 -4.74
C GLN A 41 25.74 -22.66 -6.22
N ASP A 42 25.26 -23.66 -6.95
CA ASP A 42 25.47 -23.79 -8.40
C ASP A 42 24.87 -22.62 -9.18
N ILE A 43 23.79 -22.00 -8.70
CA ILE A 43 23.23 -20.78 -9.30
C ILE A 43 24.10 -19.58 -8.92
N LEU A 44 24.45 -19.42 -7.63
CA LEU A 44 25.23 -18.28 -7.13
C LEU A 44 26.63 -18.19 -7.75
N THR A 45 27.29 -19.33 -7.97
CA THR A 45 28.66 -19.38 -8.50
C THR A 45 28.71 -19.68 -9.99
N ASN A 46 27.58 -19.68 -10.70
CA ASN A 46 27.58 -19.90 -12.14
C ASN A 46 28.28 -18.73 -12.86
N PRO A 47 29.44 -18.98 -13.50
CA PRO A 47 30.23 -17.90 -14.11
C PRO A 47 29.52 -17.26 -15.32
N GLU A 48 28.76 -18.03 -16.09
CA GLU A 48 28.02 -17.52 -17.24
C GLU A 48 26.83 -16.66 -16.82
N LEU A 49 26.08 -17.08 -15.80
CA LEU A 49 24.97 -16.30 -15.25
C LEU A 49 25.49 -14.99 -14.66
N ASN A 50 26.56 -15.06 -13.87
CA ASN A 50 27.19 -13.87 -13.30
C ASN A 50 27.68 -12.92 -14.40
N ALA A 51 28.34 -13.43 -15.44
CA ALA A 51 28.77 -12.60 -16.57
C ALA A 51 27.59 -11.96 -17.33
N ALA A 52 26.47 -12.68 -17.50
CA ALA A 52 25.27 -12.13 -18.13
C ALA A 52 24.60 -11.04 -17.28
N ILE A 53 24.57 -11.21 -15.95
CA ILE A 53 24.03 -10.21 -15.02
C ILE A 53 24.83 -8.91 -15.07
N GLU A 54 26.14 -8.94 -15.33
CA GLU A 54 26.97 -7.74 -15.45
C GLU A 54 26.58 -6.82 -16.64
N ALA A 55 25.71 -7.27 -17.55
CA ALA A 55 25.11 -6.41 -18.57
C ALA A 55 24.10 -5.40 -18.00
N LEU A 56 23.60 -5.64 -16.78
CA LEU A 56 22.69 -4.75 -16.07
C LEU A 56 23.47 -3.75 -15.20
N PRO A 57 22.89 -2.58 -14.88
CA PRO A 57 23.54 -1.59 -14.02
C PRO A 57 23.90 -2.17 -12.63
N LYS A 58 25.19 -2.10 -12.27
CA LYS A 58 25.70 -2.69 -11.01
C LYS A 58 25.12 -2.09 -9.74
N ASN A 59 24.60 -0.88 -9.82
CA ASN A 59 23.94 -0.21 -8.71
C ASN A 59 22.48 -0.62 -8.54
N TYR A 60 21.89 -1.39 -9.46
CA TYR A 60 20.52 -1.90 -9.38
C TYR A 60 20.55 -3.40 -9.06
N ASN A 61 19.84 -3.82 -8.03
CA ASN A 61 19.75 -5.24 -7.66
C ASN A 61 18.46 -5.89 -8.19
N PHE A 62 18.53 -6.51 -9.37
CA PHE A 62 17.41 -7.25 -9.96
C PHE A 62 17.19 -8.66 -9.36
N GLU A 63 17.99 -9.07 -8.37
CA GLU A 63 17.89 -10.38 -7.71
C GLU A 63 17.75 -11.57 -8.69
N LEU A 64 18.51 -11.55 -9.81
CA LEU A 64 18.35 -12.54 -10.88
C LEU A 64 18.63 -13.98 -10.41
N HIS A 65 19.60 -14.21 -9.51
CA HIS A 65 19.82 -15.54 -8.94
C HIS A 65 18.57 -16.10 -8.24
N LYS A 66 17.83 -15.24 -7.52
CA LYS A 66 16.58 -15.61 -6.86
C LYS A 66 15.48 -15.88 -7.88
N THR A 67 15.42 -15.09 -8.94
CA THR A 67 14.46 -15.28 -10.03
C THR A 67 14.69 -16.62 -10.74
N ILE A 68 15.92 -16.91 -11.16
CA ILE A 68 16.30 -18.19 -11.79
C ILE A 68 16.00 -19.36 -10.85
N TRP A 69 16.37 -19.25 -9.58
CA TRP A 69 16.04 -20.28 -8.58
C TRP A 69 14.52 -20.49 -8.49
N ARG A 70 13.74 -19.42 -8.39
CA ARG A 70 12.29 -19.50 -8.25
C ARG A 70 11.64 -20.15 -9.47
N VAL A 71 12.09 -19.83 -10.68
CA VAL A 71 11.61 -20.46 -11.93
C VAL A 71 11.88 -21.97 -11.90
N ARG A 72 13.11 -22.38 -11.55
CA ARG A 72 13.50 -23.80 -11.47
C ARG A 72 12.73 -24.56 -10.38
N GLU A 73 12.65 -24.00 -9.18
CA GLU A 73 11.95 -24.58 -8.02
C GLU A 73 10.47 -24.80 -8.33
N THR A 74 9.84 -23.79 -8.93
CA THR A 74 8.41 -23.83 -9.26
C THR A 74 8.09 -24.61 -10.53
N LYS A 75 9.14 -25.02 -11.27
CA LYS A 75 9.06 -25.62 -12.60
C LYS A 75 8.18 -24.80 -13.56
N ALA A 76 8.25 -23.47 -13.43
CA ALA A 76 7.51 -22.56 -14.29
C ALA A 76 7.94 -22.76 -15.74
N LYS A 77 6.96 -22.82 -16.64
CA LYS A 77 7.13 -22.92 -18.09
C LYS A 77 6.91 -21.60 -18.79
N ARG A 78 6.11 -20.71 -18.19
CA ARG A 78 5.94 -19.33 -18.63
C ARG A 78 6.12 -18.34 -17.48
N VAL A 79 6.96 -17.33 -17.70
CA VAL A 79 7.20 -16.24 -16.75
C VAL A 79 6.73 -14.92 -17.34
N ALA A 80 5.82 -14.24 -16.64
CA ALA A 80 5.44 -12.87 -16.98
C ALA A 80 6.35 -11.88 -16.23
N LEU A 81 6.94 -10.91 -16.93
CA LEU A 81 7.68 -9.81 -16.31
C LEU A 81 6.83 -8.54 -16.34
N GLN A 82 6.60 -7.95 -15.17
CA GLN A 82 5.95 -6.66 -15.04
C GLN A 82 6.94 -5.66 -14.43
N LEU A 83 7.17 -4.55 -15.12
CA LEU A 83 8.13 -3.52 -14.73
C LEU A 83 7.48 -2.13 -14.80
N PRO A 84 7.83 -1.21 -13.90
CA PRO A 84 7.53 0.20 -14.09
C PRO A 84 8.31 0.77 -15.29
N GLU A 85 7.85 1.89 -15.82
CA GLU A 85 8.35 2.52 -17.04
C GLU A 85 9.87 2.77 -16.99
N GLY A 86 10.38 3.23 -15.84
CA GLY A 86 11.80 3.49 -15.63
C GLY A 86 12.70 2.23 -15.65
N LEU A 87 12.12 1.04 -15.47
CA LEU A 87 12.85 -0.23 -15.52
C LEU A 87 12.56 -1.04 -16.78
N LEU A 88 11.56 -0.65 -17.58
CA LEU A 88 11.17 -1.36 -18.80
C LEU A 88 12.30 -1.45 -19.83
N VAL A 89 13.23 -0.48 -19.82
CA VAL A 89 14.46 -0.51 -20.64
C VAL A 89 15.32 -1.76 -20.41
N PHE A 90 15.24 -2.39 -19.23
CA PHE A 90 15.99 -3.60 -18.90
C PHE A 90 15.25 -4.90 -19.23
N SER A 91 13.98 -4.82 -19.64
CA SER A 91 13.10 -5.98 -19.81
C SER A 91 13.62 -7.02 -20.79
N LEU A 92 14.18 -6.59 -21.92
CA LEU A 92 14.73 -7.52 -22.93
C LEU A 92 15.96 -8.27 -22.41
N VAL A 93 16.87 -7.58 -21.71
CA VAL A 93 18.04 -8.23 -21.11
C VAL A 93 17.62 -9.22 -20.01
N LEU A 94 16.63 -8.85 -19.20
CA LEU A 94 16.06 -9.74 -18.18
C LEU A 94 15.41 -10.98 -18.82
N CYS A 95 14.69 -10.80 -19.93
CA CYS A 95 14.10 -11.88 -20.74
C CYS A 95 15.19 -12.85 -21.21
N ASP A 96 16.20 -12.34 -21.92
CA ASP A 96 17.30 -13.15 -22.46
C ASP A 96 18.03 -13.95 -21.37
N ILE A 97 18.27 -13.33 -20.20
CA ILE A 97 18.93 -14.02 -19.08
C ILE A 97 18.01 -15.13 -18.53
N ILE A 98 16.73 -14.85 -18.29
CA ILE A 98 15.83 -15.85 -17.71
C ILE A 98 15.64 -17.03 -18.68
N GLU A 99 15.43 -16.78 -19.97
CA GLU A 99 15.29 -17.83 -20.98
C GLU A 99 16.59 -18.62 -21.20
N ARG A 100 17.76 -17.97 -21.12
CA ARG A 100 19.05 -18.68 -21.26
C ARG A 100 19.32 -19.64 -20.11
N PHE A 101 18.93 -19.31 -18.89
CA PHE A 101 19.30 -20.06 -17.68
C PHE A 101 18.15 -20.90 -17.09
N THR A 102 17.00 -20.96 -17.77
CA THR A 102 15.83 -21.77 -17.40
C THR A 102 15.16 -22.38 -18.64
N ASP A 103 14.21 -23.30 -18.46
CA ASP A 103 13.43 -23.88 -19.56
C ASP A 103 12.08 -23.14 -19.78
N ALA A 104 11.95 -21.93 -19.23
CA ALA A 104 10.71 -21.14 -19.33
C ALA A 104 10.78 -20.17 -20.51
N ASP A 105 9.65 -19.97 -21.19
CA ASP A 105 9.47 -18.79 -22.02
C ASP A 105 9.14 -17.56 -21.15
N VAL A 106 9.47 -16.38 -21.65
CA VAL A 106 9.28 -15.13 -20.93
C VAL A 106 8.42 -14.16 -21.73
N VAL A 107 7.43 -13.56 -21.08
CA VAL A 107 6.54 -12.56 -21.66
C VAL A 107 6.69 -11.25 -20.90
N ILE A 108 6.97 -10.16 -21.60
CA ILE A 108 7.02 -8.82 -21.02
C ILE A 108 5.61 -8.24 -21.04
N MET A 109 5.10 -7.85 -19.87
CA MET A 109 3.83 -7.13 -19.74
C MET A 109 4.06 -5.66 -20.06
N GLY A 110 3.59 -5.23 -21.24
CA GLY A 110 3.85 -3.89 -21.78
C GLY A 110 2.92 -2.77 -21.29
N ASP A 111 1.91 -3.09 -20.47
CA ASP A 111 0.99 -2.10 -19.92
C ASP A 111 1.64 -1.30 -18.78
N VAL A 112 1.10 -0.09 -18.55
CA VAL A 112 1.60 0.84 -17.55
C VAL A 112 1.59 0.26 -16.14
N THR A 113 2.65 0.51 -15.37
CA THR A 113 2.78 0.01 -13.99
C THR A 113 3.26 1.12 -13.06
N TYR A 114 2.30 1.94 -12.60
CA TYR A 114 2.58 3.11 -11.75
C TYR A 114 3.07 2.79 -10.33
N GLY A 115 2.84 1.58 -9.81
CA GLY A 115 3.12 1.31 -8.40
C GLY A 115 2.81 -0.12 -7.97
N ALA A 116 3.06 -0.39 -6.67
CA ALA A 116 2.82 -1.67 -6.01
C ALA A 116 1.35 -2.18 -6.11
N CYS A 117 0.39 -1.25 -6.26
CA CYS A 117 -1.01 -1.57 -6.43
C CYS A 117 -1.36 -2.03 -7.86
N CYS A 118 -0.47 -1.84 -8.84
CA CYS A 118 -0.70 -2.21 -10.24
C CYS A 118 -0.27 -3.63 -10.58
N VAL A 119 0.05 -4.48 -9.57
CA VAL A 119 0.36 -5.90 -9.82
C VAL A 119 -0.76 -6.54 -10.63
N ASP A 120 -0.43 -7.02 -11.83
CA ASP A 120 -1.41 -7.52 -12.79
C ASP A 120 -1.39 -9.06 -12.87
N ASP A 121 -1.90 -9.66 -11.80
CA ASP A 121 -2.02 -11.10 -11.69
C ASP A 121 -3.18 -11.66 -12.53
N PHE A 122 -4.14 -10.82 -12.92
CA PHE A 122 -5.26 -11.19 -13.78
C PHE A 122 -4.79 -11.51 -15.20
N THR A 123 -4.08 -10.57 -15.84
CA THR A 123 -3.58 -10.75 -17.21
C THR A 123 -2.52 -11.84 -17.25
N ALA A 124 -1.61 -11.88 -16.27
CA ALA A 124 -0.59 -12.93 -16.18
C ALA A 124 -1.22 -14.33 -16.11
N LYS A 125 -2.29 -14.50 -15.31
CA LYS A 125 -3.04 -15.76 -15.27
C LYS A 125 -3.73 -16.07 -16.60
N ALA A 126 -4.38 -15.08 -17.22
CA ALA A 126 -5.08 -15.27 -18.49
C ALA A 126 -4.13 -15.69 -19.63
N LEU A 127 -2.87 -15.24 -19.59
CA LEU A 127 -1.79 -15.65 -20.50
C LEU A 127 -1.24 -17.06 -20.22
N GLY A 128 -1.71 -17.73 -19.16
CA GLY A 128 -1.19 -19.02 -18.73
C GLY A 128 0.21 -18.94 -18.12
N ALA A 129 0.60 -17.79 -17.54
CA ALA A 129 1.88 -17.70 -16.85
C ALA A 129 1.85 -18.47 -15.51
N ASP A 130 2.95 -19.16 -15.21
CA ASP A 130 3.12 -19.92 -13.97
C ASP A 130 3.71 -19.08 -12.83
N LEU A 131 4.39 -17.99 -13.22
CA LEU A 131 5.09 -17.05 -12.34
C LEU A 131 5.00 -15.64 -12.92
N LEU A 132 4.53 -14.69 -12.12
CA LEU A 132 4.66 -13.26 -12.38
C LEU A 132 5.84 -12.72 -11.57
N VAL A 133 6.80 -12.09 -12.22
CA VAL A 133 7.88 -11.33 -11.57
C VAL A 133 7.55 -9.85 -11.65
N HIS A 134 7.24 -9.24 -10.51
CA HIS A 134 6.88 -7.83 -10.39
C HIS A 134 8.06 -7.04 -9.84
N TYR A 135 8.64 -6.18 -10.68
CA TYR A 135 9.84 -5.40 -10.36
C TYR A 135 9.51 -4.02 -9.80
N GLY A 136 10.43 -3.51 -8.97
CA GLY A 136 10.49 -2.10 -8.56
C GLY A 136 9.56 -1.71 -7.42
N HIS A 137 8.69 -2.60 -6.93
CA HIS A 137 7.71 -2.25 -5.90
C HIS A 137 7.65 -3.27 -4.75
N SER A 138 7.30 -2.79 -3.57
CA SER A 138 7.02 -3.62 -2.40
C SER A 138 5.76 -4.45 -2.57
N CYS A 139 5.61 -5.51 -1.78
CA CYS A 139 4.44 -6.38 -1.78
C CYS A 139 3.24 -5.75 -1.04
N LEU A 140 2.74 -4.63 -1.56
CA LEU A 140 1.58 -3.92 -0.98
C LEU A 140 0.33 -4.81 -0.95
N ILE A 141 0.13 -5.59 -2.01
CA ILE A 141 -0.98 -6.52 -2.13
C ILE A 141 -0.52 -7.90 -1.63
N PRO A 142 -1.18 -8.45 -0.59
CA PRO A 142 -0.82 -9.76 -0.07
C PRO A 142 -0.90 -10.87 -1.12
N VAL A 143 0.09 -11.77 -1.14
CA VAL A 143 0.22 -12.84 -2.16
C VAL A 143 -0.95 -13.83 -2.11
N ASP A 144 -1.59 -14.01 -0.95
CA ASP A 144 -2.80 -14.83 -0.77
C ASP A 144 -4.04 -14.25 -1.48
N ARG A 145 -4.01 -12.98 -1.89
CA ARG A 145 -5.07 -12.35 -2.69
C ARG A 145 -4.88 -12.52 -4.19
N MET A 146 -3.75 -13.04 -4.64
CA MET A 146 -3.47 -13.25 -6.07
C MET A 146 -4.36 -14.37 -6.62
N MET A 147 -4.72 -14.30 -7.90
CA MET A 147 -5.66 -15.21 -8.55
C MET A 147 -5.06 -16.59 -8.86
N GLY A 148 -4.43 -17.25 -7.89
CA GLY A 148 -3.87 -18.59 -8.08
C GLY A 148 -2.63 -18.64 -8.98
N ILE A 149 -2.06 -17.49 -9.36
CA ILE A 149 -0.73 -17.38 -9.94
C ILE A 149 0.28 -17.05 -8.83
N ARG A 150 1.51 -17.59 -8.96
CA ARG A 150 2.61 -17.25 -8.05
C ARG A 150 3.19 -15.90 -8.46
N VAL A 151 3.38 -15.02 -7.49
CA VAL A 151 4.00 -13.71 -7.71
C VAL A 151 5.33 -13.64 -6.96
N LEU A 152 6.39 -13.25 -7.65
CA LEU A 152 7.70 -12.93 -7.09
C LEU A 152 7.91 -11.42 -7.16
N TYR A 153 7.96 -10.77 -6.00
CA TYR A 153 8.33 -9.37 -5.92
C TYR A 153 9.85 -9.20 -5.87
N ILE A 154 10.38 -8.35 -6.73
CA ILE A 154 11.77 -7.89 -6.71
C ILE A 154 11.75 -6.37 -6.53
N PHE A 155 12.22 -5.89 -5.39
CA PHE A 155 12.08 -4.47 -5.05
C PHE A 155 13.03 -3.56 -5.83
N VAL A 156 14.12 -4.13 -6.34
CA VAL A 156 15.21 -3.42 -7.02
C VAL A 156 15.85 -2.39 -6.10
N ASP A 157 16.62 -2.89 -5.12
CA ASP A 157 17.44 -2.03 -4.26
C ASP A 157 18.48 -1.29 -5.11
N ILE A 158 18.52 0.04 -4.98
CA ILE A 158 19.41 0.92 -5.73
C ILE A 158 20.48 1.46 -4.78
N LYS A 159 21.73 1.12 -5.06
CA LYS A 159 22.89 1.61 -4.34
C LYS A 159 23.17 3.06 -4.71
N ILE A 160 23.34 3.89 -3.70
CA ILE A 160 23.64 5.32 -3.82
C ILE A 160 24.79 5.71 -2.88
N ASP A 161 25.31 6.92 -3.04
CA ASP A 161 26.32 7.49 -2.16
C ASP A 161 25.72 7.91 -0.81
N ALA A 162 25.68 6.96 0.13
CA ALA A 162 25.11 7.17 1.46
C ALA A 162 25.89 8.21 2.28
N LEU A 163 27.20 8.30 2.09
CA LEU A 163 28.05 9.24 2.82
C LEU A 163 27.74 10.67 2.41
N HIS A 164 27.63 10.93 1.11
CA HIS A 164 27.24 12.26 0.62
C HIS A 164 25.87 12.68 1.16
N PHE A 165 24.90 11.76 1.25
CA PHE A 165 23.60 12.06 1.86
C PHE A 165 23.74 12.44 3.34
N VAL A 166 24.46 11.63 4.13
CA VAL A 166 24.69 11.89 5.56
C VAL A 166 25.41 13.23 5.77
N ASP A 167 26.44 13.53 4.97
CA ASP A 167 27.19 14.77 5.06
C ASP A 167 26.35 15.98 4.62
N SER A 168 25.48 15.81 3.63
CA SER A 168 24.49 16.83 3.25
C SER A 168 23.54 17.14 4.39
N VAL A 169 23.05 16.13 5.11
CA VAL A 169 22.21 16.36 6.30
C VAL A 169 23.00 17.11 7.38
N LYS A 170 24.24 16.68 7.68
CA LYS A 170 25.09 17.32 8.69
C LYS A 170 25.46 18.77 8.36
N ALA A 171 25.63 19.08 7.09
CA ALA A 171 25.95 20.43 6.64
C ALA A 171 24.77 21.40 6.79
N ASN A 172 23.53 20.90 6.83
CA ASN A 172 22.31 21.73 6.80
C ASN A 172 21.55 21.77 8.13
N PHE A 173 21.73 20.78 9.01
CA PHE A 173 20.99 20.69 10.28
C PHE A 173 21.90 20.50 11.47
N GLN A 174 21.48 21.04 12.60
CA GLN A 174 22.12 20.79 13.90
C GLN A 174 21.56 19.50 14.53
N PRO A 175 22.34 18.77 15.35
CA PRO A 175 21.88 17.54 16.01
C PRO A 175 20.66 17.69 16.92
N SER A 176 20.34 18.92 17.36
CA SER A 176 19.15 19.23 18.17
C SER A 176 17.83 19.14 17.39
N LYS A 177 17.86 19.13 16.05
CA LYS A 177 16.67 18.95 15.21
C LYS A 177 16.21 17.49 15.25
N HIS A 178 14.89 17.28 15.29
CA HIS A 178 14.30 15.94 15.20
C HIS A 178 13.92 15.66 13.74
N ILE A 179 14.70 14.78 13.11
CA ILE A 179 14.59 14.47 11.69
C ILE A 179 13.79 13.17 11.48
N ALA A 180 12.76 13.22 10.65
CA ALA A 180 12.12 12.05 10.06
C ALA A 180 12.75 11.74 8.70
N LEU A 181 13.16 10.49 8.51
CA LEU A 181 13.70 10.00 7.24
C LEU A 181 12.69 9.07 6.55
N VAL A 182 12.34 9.40 5.32
CA VAL A 182 11.43 8.61 4.47
C VAL A 182 11.99 8.44 3.07
N SER A 183 11.50 7.45 2.32
CA SER A 183 11.93 7.11 0.97
C SER A 183 10.91 6.20 0.28
N THR A 184 11.19 5.82 -0.97
CA THR A 184 10.55 4.71 -1.67
C THR A 184 11.32 3.41 -1.44
N ILE A 185 10.70 2.27 -1.76
CA ILE A 185 11.26 0.94 -1.49
C ILE A 185 12.68 0.73 -2.05
N GLN A 186 13.04 1.40 -3.16
CA GLN A 186 14.33 1.20 -3.82
C GLN A 186 15.52 1.72 -3.01
N PHE A 187 15.31 2.66 -2.06
CA PHE A 187 16.40 3.24 -1.27
C PHE A 187 16.28 3.00 0.24
N VAL A 188 15.28 2.24 0.72
CA VAL A 188 15.07 2.05 2.17
C VAL A 188 16.29 1.43 2.85
N THR A 189 17.01 0.51 2.21
CA THR A 189 18.22 -0.10 2.78
C THR A 189 19.25 0.98 3.11
N THR A 190 19.48 1.89 2.17
CA THR A 190 20.42 3.01 2.34
C THR A 190 19.90 4.04 3.33
N LEU A 191 18.59 4.30 3.33
CA LEU A 191 17.92 5.17 4.31
C LEU A 191 18.19 4.71 5.75
N HIS A 192 18.07 3.41 6.01
CA HIS A 192 18.32 2.82 7.33
C HIS A 192 19.79 2.92 7.74
N ALA A 193 20.72 2.66 6.81
CA ALA A 193 22.15 2.83 7.07
C ALA A 193 22.49 4.30 7.41
N ALA A 194 21.97 5.25 6.63
CA ALA A 194 22.15 6.68 6.88
C ALA A 194 21.54 7.12 8.21
N ALA A 195 20.35 6.60 8.56
CA ALA A 195 19.71 6.87 9.84
C ALA A 195 20.59 6.45 11.03
N ASN A 196 21.26 5.29 10.94
CA ASN A 196 22.16 4.82 11.98
C ASN A 196 23.40 5.71 12.11
N HIS A 197 24.05 6.06 10.99
CA HIS A 197 25.19 6.97 11.01
C HIS A 197 24.85 8.36 11.58
N LEU A 198 23.65 8.88 11.28
CA LEU A 198 23.19 10.15 11.84
C LEU A 198 22.93 10.05 13.34
N ARG A 199 22.35 8.95 13.83
CA ARG A 199 22.19 8.70 15.27
C ARG A 199 23.52 8.60 16.01
N GLU A 200 24.49 7.89 15.42
CA GLU A 200 25.87 7.81 15.95
C GLU A 200 26.54 9.19 16.00
N ALA A 201 26.23 10.07 15.05
CA ALA A 201 26.66 11.47 15.03
C ALA A 201 25.85 12.39 15.97
N GLY A 202 24.96 11.84 16.80
CA GLY A 202 24.21 12.59 17.82
C GLY A 202 22.87 13.17 17.39
N TYR A 203 22.39 12.90 16.16
CA TYR A 203 21.10 13.38 15.68
C TYR A 203 19.95 12.55 16.24
N THR A 204 18.82 13.21 16.52
CA THR A 204 17.56 12.52 16.81
C THR A 204 16.86 12.17 15.49
N VAL A 205 16.91 10.90 15.09
CA VAL A 205 16.35 10.42 13.81
C VAL A 205 15.23 9.39 14.01
N THR A 206 14.05 9.69 13.47
CA THR A 206 12.91 8.76 13.35
C THR A 206 12.82 8.22 11.93
N VAL A 207 12.62 6.91 11.79
CA VAL A 207 12.25 6.28 10.51
C VAL A 207 10.82 5.76 10.68
N PRO A 208 9.79 6.55 10.29
CA PRO A 208 8.39 6.24 10.59
C PRO A 208 7.87 5.10 9.72
N GLN A 209 6.78 4.45 10.12
CA GLN A 209 6.18 3.35 9.37
C GLN A 209 4.66 3.53 9.26
N SER A 210 4.13 3.39 8.05
CA SER A 210 2.70 3.17 7.83
C SER A 210 2.49 1.75 7.30
N ARG A 211 2.02 0.84 8.15
CA ARG A 211 1.84 -0.57 7.77
C ARG A 211 0.81 -0.70 6.64
N PRO A 212 0.99 -1.59 5.65
CA PRO A 212 1.95 -2.70 5.64
C PRO A 212 3.34 -2.33 5.09
N LEU A 213 3.60 -1.07 4.75
CA LEU A 213 4.89 -0.64 4.20
C LEU A 213 6.04 -0.85 5.18
N SER A 214 7.24 -0.97 4.65
CA SER A 214 8.47 -1.07 5.43
C SER A 214 8.73 0.23 6.22
N PRO A 215 9.43 0.20 7.36
CA PRO A 215 9.85 1.42 8.03
C PRO A 215 10.65 2.32 7.08
N GLY A 216 10.26 3.59 6.99
CA GLY A 216 10.84 4.59 6.09
C GLY A 216 10.21 4.61 4.71
N GLU A 217 9.45 3.58 4.32
CA GLU A 217 8.79 3.52 3.02
C GLU A 217 7.49 4.34 3.01
N ILE A 218 7.30 5.14 1.96
CA ILE A 218 6.06 5.86 1.68
C ILE A 218 5.59 5.64 0.24
N LEU A 219 4.28 5.72 0.04
CA LEU A 219 3.63 5.69 -1.27
C LEU A 219 2.86 6.99 -1.51
N GLY A 220 2.54 7.28 -2.78
CA GLY A 220 1.74 8.45 -3.12
C GLY A 220 0.35 8.46 -2.49
N CYS A 221 -0.16 7.31 -2.06
CA CYS A 221 -1.48 7.12 -1.44
C CYS A 221 -1.40 6.69 0.04
N THR A 222 -0.19 6.51 0.60
CA THR A 222 -0.01 6.04 1.97
C THR A 222 1.28 6.61 2.56
N ALA A 223 1.14 7.52 3.53
CA ALA A 223 2.25 8.16 4.24
C ALA A 223 1.97 8.23 5.75
N PRO A 224 2.98 8.09 6.61
CA PRO A 224 2.80 8.12 8.06
C PRO A 224 2.55 9.54 8.57
N LYS A 225 1.80 9.63 9.68
CA LYS A 225 1.80 10.82 10.54
C LYS A 225 3.07 10.83 11.38
N LEU A 226 3.76 11.96 11.39
CA LEU A 226 4.99 12.12 12.15
C LEU A 226 4.68 12.46 13.61
N PRO A 227 5.57 12.09 14.56
CA PRO A 227 5.45 12.52 15.95
C PRO A 227 5.44 14.05 16.04
N PRO A 228 4.69 14.66 16.99
CA PRO A 228 4.68 16.11 17.17
C PRO A 228 6.04 16.75 17.48
N SER A 229 6.99 15.96 18.00
CA SER A 229 8.37 16.39 18.25
C SER A 229 9.20 16.54 16.98
N CYS A 230 8.76 15.98 15.86
CA CYS A 230 9.46 15.98 14.59
C CYS A 230 9.15 17.25 13.82
N ASP A 231 10.16 18.08 13.57
CA ASP A 231 10.02 19.36 12.87
C ASP A 231 10.63 19.34 11.46
N THR A 232 11.45 18.33 11.15
CA THR A 232 12.11 18.17 9.86
C THR A 232 11.78 16.82 9.23
N LEU A 233 11.34 16.82 7.97
CA LEU A 233 11.12 15.64 7.13
C LEU A 233 12.13 15.66 5.98
N ILE A 234 12.90 14.58 5.82
CA ILE A 234 13.81 14.42 4.70
C ILE A 234 13.42 13.18 3.90
N TYR A 235 13.12 13.39 2.62
CA TYR A 235 12.88 12.34 1.65
C TYR A 235 14.16 12.04 0.86
N LEU A 236 14.57 10.78 0.86
CA LEU A 236 15.67 10.25 0.05
C LEU A 236 15.09 9.66 -1.23
N GLY A 237 15.35 10.28 -2.37
CA GLY A 237 14.86 9.82 -3.65
C GLY A 237 14.63 10.95 -4.64
N ASP A 238 14.31 10.58 -5.88
CA ASP A 238 13.95 11.50 -6.94
C ASP A 238 12.44 11.77 -6.99
N GLY A 239 12.06 12.71 -7.87
CA GLY A 239 10.67 13.15 -8.02
C GLY A 239 10.11 13.85 -6.77
N ARG A 240 8.83 14.21 -6.83
CA ARG A 240 8.11 14.86 -5.71
C ARG A 240 6.87 14.10 -5.28
N PHE A 241 6.33 13.23 -6.14
CA PHE A 241 5.07 12.53 -5.92
C PHE A 241 4.98 11.85 -4.54
N HIS A 242 5.97 11.04 -4.17
CA HIS A 242 5.97 10.35 -2.88
C HIS A 242 6.14 11.31 -1.70
N LEU A 243 7.11 12.23 -1.79
CA LEU A 243 7.34 13.25 -0.77
C LEU A 243 6.09 14.11 -0.52
N GLU A 244 5.37 14.50 -1.57
CA GLU A 244 4.14 15.28 -1.45
C GLU A 244 3.09 14.55 -0.61
N ALA A 245 2.99 13.22 -0.66
CA ALA A 245 2.08 12.49 0.21
C ALA A 245 2.46 12.64 1.69
N ALA A 246 3.76 12.59 2.01
CA ALA A 246 4.24 12.84 3.37
C ALA A 246 4.03 14.30 3.80
N MET A 247 4.21 15.27 2.89
CA MET A 247 3.92 16.68 3.14
C MET A 247 2.42 16.92 3.39
N ILE A 248 1.54 16.35 2.55
CA ILE A 248 0.08 16.43 2.70
C ILE A 248 -0.35 15.89 4.06
N ALA A 249 0.22 14.75 4.49
CA ALA A 249 -0.05 14.17 5.79
C ALA A 249 0.50 15.00 6.96
N ASN A 250 1.58 15.78 6.74
CA ASN A 250 2.32 16.50 7.79
C ASN A 250 2.57 17.97 7.39
N PRO A 251 1.52 18.80 7.26
CA PRO A 251 1.58 20.12 6.63
C PRO A 251 2.35 21.19 7.42
N THR A 252 2.73 20.89 8.67
CA THR A 252 3.45 21.79 9.57
C THR A 252 4.94 21.45 9.67
N VAL A 253 5.39 20.36 9.04
CA VAL A 253 6.77 19.88 9.13
C VAL A 253 7.57 20.42 7.95
N GLU A 254 8.78 20.92 8.21
CA GLU A 254 9.67 21.40 7.14
C GLU A 254 10.14 20.22 6.30
N ALA A 255 9.91 20.26 4.99
CA ALA A 255 10.19 19.16 4.09
C ALA A 255 11.41 19.43 3.22
N PHE A 256 12.26 18.42 3.07
CA PHE A 256 13.46 18.46 2.25
C PHE A 256 13.53 17.20 1.39
N LYS A 257 14.13 17.33 0.21
CA LYS A 257 14.43 16.22 -0.68
C LYS A 257 15.92 16.14 -0.93
N TYR A 258 16.47 14.94 -0.80
CA TYR A 258 17.77 14.59 -1.33
C TYR A 258 17.61 13.71 -2.57
N ASP A 259 17.99 14.24 -3.73
CA ASP A 259 18.04 13.50 -4.97
C ASP A 259 19.39 12.77 -5.08
N PRO A 260 19.42 11.42 -5.03
CA PRO A 260 20.68 10.68 -5.01
C PRO A 260 21.40 10.64 -6.37
N TYR A 261 20.70 10.95 -7.46
CA TYR A 261 21.28 10.95 -8.80
C TYR A 261 21.93 12.30 -9.09
N GLU A 262 21.22 13.39 -8.80
CA GLU A 262 21.74 14.75 -8.99
C GLU A 262 22.64 15.21 -7.83
N LYS A 263 22.62 14.49 -6.71
CA LYS A 263 23.25 14.89 -5.44
C LYS A 263 22.80 16.27 -4.96
N LYS A 264 21.53 16.62 -5.22
CA LYS A 264 20.93 17.89 -4.83
C LYS A 264 20.11 17.74 -3.56
N PHE A 265 20.26 18.70 -2.66
CA PHE A 265 19.47 18.79 -1.45
C PHE A 265 18.62 20.06 -1.48
N THR A 266 17.29 19.90 -1.51
CA THR A 266 16.34 20.99 -1.74
C THR A 266 15.31 21.08 -0.62
N ALA A 267 14.95 22.31 -0.25
CA ALA A 267 13.77 22.58 0.58
C ALA A 267 12.52 22.53 -0.31
N GLU A 268 11.51 21.79 0.13
CA GLU A 268 10.32 21.47 -0.65
C GLU A 268 9.08 22.09 -0.02
N LYS A 269 8.26 22.77 -0.85
CA LYS A 269 7.02 23.42 -0.42
C LYS A 269 5.80 22.80 -1.09
N TYR A 270 4.68 22.78 -0.38
CA TYR A 270 3.38 22.39 -0.91
C TYR A 270 2.37 23.50 -0.74
N HIS A 271 1.53 23.75 -1.74
CA HIS A 271 0.43 24.70 -1.65
C HIS A 271 -0.77 24.06 -0.92
N HIS A 272 -0.62 23.80 0.38
CA HIS A 272 -1.65 23.12 1.18
C HIS A 272 -3.01 23.83 1.13
N ALA A 273 -3.02 25.17 1.23
CA ALA A 273 -4.26 25.95 1.20
C ALA A 273 -5.00 25.76 -0.13
N GLN A 274 -4.29 25.90 -1.25
CA GLN A 274 -4.85 25.71 -2.60
C GLN A 274 -5.40 24.30 -2.79
N MET A 275 -4.62 23.27 -2.44
CA MET A 275 -5.10 21.89 -2.54
C MET A 275 -6.37 21.68 -1.71
N ARG A 276 -6.38 22.11 -0.44
CA ARG A 276 -7.55 21.95 0.45
C ARG A 276 -8.78 22.68 -0.06
N GLU A 277 -8.62 23.90 -0.56
CA GLU A 277 -9.71 24.68 -1.16
C GLU A 277 -10.29 23.96 -2.38
N MET A 278 -9.44 23.53 -3.32
CA MET A 278 -9.88 22.80 -4.51
C MET A 278 -10.63 21.51 -4.14
N ARG A 279 -10.12 20.75 -3.16
CA ARG A 279 -10.76 19.50 -2.71
C ARG A 279 -12.07 19.75 -1.97
N LEU A 280 -12.14 20.78 -1.14
CA LEU A 280 -13.37 21.16 -0.44
C LEU A 280 -14.44 21.64 -1.41
N THR A 281 -14.09 22.46 -2.41
CA THR A 281 -15.03 22.88 -3.47
C THR A 281 -15.63 21.67 -4.19
N ALA A 282 -14.80 20.69 -4.57
CA ALA A 282 -15.28 19.46 -5.21
C ALA A 282 -16.23 18.65 -4.29
N ILE A 283 -15.95 18.59 -2.99
CA ILE A 283 -16.83 17.96 -2.00
C ILE A 283 -18.18 18.68 -1.93
N GLU A 284 -18.17 20.00 -1.82
CA GLU A 284 -19.39 20.81 -1.67
C GLU A 284 -20.26 20.77 -2.93
N GLU A 285 -19.66 20.83 -4.13
CA GLU A 285 -20.37 20.63 -5.39
C GLU A 285 -21.07 19.25 -5.41
N ALA A 286 -20.36 18.20 -5.01
CA ALA A 286 -20.88 16.84 -4.99
C ALA A 286 -21.98 16.59 -3.94
N ARG A 287 -22.13 17.43 -2.90
CA ARG A 287 -23.25 17.26 -1.93
C ARG A 287 -24.60 17.35 -2.63
N SER A 288 -24.71 18.25 -3.60
CA SER A 288 -25.93 18.53 -4.37
C SER A 288 -26.20 17.54 -5.50
N ALA A 289 -25.23 16.69 -5.86
CA ALA A 289 -25.35 15.70 -6.93
C ALA A 289 -26.45 14.66 -6.64
N LYS A 290 -27.19 14.27 -7.68
CA LYS A 290 -28.25 13.25 -7.60
C LYS A 290 -27.77 11.92 -8.15
N ARG A 291 -27.03 11.94 -9.27
CA ARG A 291 -26.48 10.75 -9.92
C ARG A 291 -24.96 10.71 -9.81
N PHE A 292 -24.45 9.66 -9.20
CA PHE A 292 -23.00 9.44 -9.04
C PHE A 292 -22.48 8.39 -10.01
N GLY A 293 -21.32 8.64 -10.58
CA GLY A 293 -20.52 7.64 -11.26
C GLY A 293 -19.54 7.03 -10.27
N LEU A 294 -19.79 5.80 -9.83
CA LEU A 294 -18.84 5.05 -9.01
C LEU A 294 -17.87 4.30 -9.91
N ILE A 295 -16.61 4.71 -9.90
CA ILE A 295 -15.55 4.14 -10.71
C ILE A 295 -14.77 3.10 -9.89
N LEU A 296 -14.70 1.87 -10.35
CA LEU A 296 -13.79 0.84 -9.82
C LEU A 296 -12.57 0.72 -10.73
N GLY A 297 -11.39 0.99 -10.18
CA GLY A 297 -10.12 0.84 -10.88
C GLY A 297 -9.80 -0.62 -11.20
N THR A 298 -9.50 -0.90 -12.47
CA THR A 298 -9.18 -2.26 -12.96
C THR A 298 -7.72 -2.43 -13.37
N LEU A 299 -6.90 -1.38 -13.24
CA LEU A 299 -5.45 -1.50 -13.40
C LEU A 299 -4.85 -2.23 -12.20
N GLY A 300 -4.41 -3.47 -12.44
CA GLY A 300 -3.95 -4.39 -11.41
C GLY A 300 -4.94 -4.52 -10.25
N ARG A 301 -4.52 -4.10 -9.06
CA ARG A 301 -5.25 -4.22 -7.78
C ARG A 301 -5.54 -2.86 -7.13
N GLN A 302 -5.59 -1.79 -7.92
CA GLN A 302 -5.93 -0.45 -7.43
C GLN A 302 -7.36 -0.39 -6.86
N GLY A 303 -8.30 -1.05 -7.53
CA GLY A 303 -9.69 -1.12 -7.10
C GLY A 303 -9.91 -1.99 -5.88
N SER A 304 -10.97 -1.69 -5.14
CA SER A 304 -11.41 -2.47 -3.98
C SER A 304 -12.92 -2.67 -4.04
N THR A 305 -13.35 -3.89 -4.35
CA THR A 305 -14.78 -4.26 -4.37
C THR A 305 -15.44 -4.04 -3.01
N LYS A 306 -14.71 -4.30 -1.92
CA LYS A 306 -15.17 -4.02 -0.56
C LYS A 306 -15.50 -2.53 -0.33
N VAL A 307 -14.64 -1.63 -0.81
CA VAL A 307 -14.90 -0.18 -0.70
C VAL A 307 -16.06 0.19 -1.61
N MET A 308 -16.08 -0.35 -2.83
CA MET A 308 -17.15 -0.16 -3.80
C MET A 308 -18.53 -0.51 -3.24
N GLU A 309 -18.68 -1.71 -2.65
CA GLU A 309 -19.90 -2.20 -2.03
C GLU A 309 -20.36 -1.28 -0.89
N TYR A 310 -19.43 -0.83 -0.05
CA TYR A 310 -19.72 0.14 1.01
C TYR A 310 -20.28 1.45 0.44
N LEU A 311 -19.64 2.03 -0.58
CA LEU A 311 -20.09 3.28 -1.20
C LEU A 311 -21.45 3.13 -1.90
N GLN A 312 -21.66 2.03 -2.60
CA GLN A 312 -22.96 1.70 -3.22
C GLN A 312 -24.08 1.62 -2.16
N LYS A 313 -23.81 0.95 -1.03
CA LYS A 313 -24.77 0.85 0.08
C LYS A 313 -25.12 2.23 0.64
N ARG A 314 -24.13 3.11 0.81
CA ARG A 314 -24.35 4.48 1.31
C ARG A 314 -25.19 5.32 0.35
N LEU A 315 -24.91 5.27 -0.96
CA LEU A 315 -25.75 5.94 -1.97
C LEU A 315 -27.21 5.48 -1.92
N LYS A 316 -27.43 4.16 -1.84
CA LYS A 316 -28.79 3.59 -1.72
C LYS A 316 -29.52 4.08 -0.46
N GLN A 317 -28.82 4.16 0.68
CA GLN A 317 -29.41 4.66 1.93
C GLN A 317 -29.76 6.15 1.88
N MET A 318 -29.09 6.92 1.02
CA MET A 318 -29.33 8.34 0.80
C MET A 318 -30.25 8.65 -0.38
N ASP A 319 -30.86 7.63 -0.98
CA ASP A 319 -31.75 7.77 -2.15
C ASP A 319 -31.08 8.52 -3.33
N LYS A 320 -29.79 8.27 -3.54
CA LYS A 320 -28.99 8.80 -4.66
C LYS A 320 -28.75 7.71 -5.70
N GLU A 321 -28.79 8.07 -6.97
CA GLU A 321 -28.56 7.14 -8.08
C GLU A 321 -27.07 6.85 -8.27
N ALA A 322 -26.73 5.62 -8.63
CA ALA A 322 -25.35 5.19 -8.86
C ALA A 322 -25.20 4.47 -10.21
N VAL A 323 -24.26 4.92 -11.04
CA VAL A 323 -23.79 4.21 -12.22
C VAL A 323 -22.43 3.61 -11.92
N ILE A 324 -22.27 2.32 -12.18
CA ILE A 324 -21.02 1.60 -11.91
C ILE A 324 -20.17 1.59 -13.17
N ILE A 325 -18.92 2.05 -13.07
CA ILE A 325 -18.02 2.22 -14.20
C ILE A 325 -16.71 1.49 -13.88
N LEU A 326 -16.27 0.61 -14.77
CA LEU A 326 -14.97 -0.05 -14.67
C LEU A 326 -13.98 0.63 -15.62
N LEU A 327 -12.82 1.07 -15.11
CA LEU A 327 -11.78 1.71 -15.91
C LEU A 327 -10.40 1.24 -15.44
N SER A 328 -9.51 0.93 -16.38
CA SER A 328 -8.09 0.68 -16.05
C SER A 328 -7.42 2.02 -15.75
N GLU A 329 -7.58 2.96 -16.66
CA GLU A 329 -7.08 4.32 -16.55
C GLU A 329 -8.23 5.33 -16.59
N ILE A 330 -8.15 6.36 -15.74
CA ILE A 330 -9.21 7.38 -15.57
C ILE A 330 -8.74 8.69 -16.17
N PHE A 331 -9.31 9.06 -17.33
CA PHE A 331 -8.97 10.27 -18.06
C PHE A 331 -10.13 11.27 -18.10
N PRO A 332 -9.85 12.59 -18.07
CA PRO A 332 -10.88 13.62 -18.21
C PRO A 332 -11.74 13.47 -19.46
N SER A 333 -11.12 13.16 -20.60
CA SER A 333 -11.81 12.95 -21.87
C SER A 333 -12.79 11.79 -21.82
N LYS A 334 -12.47 10.72 -21.09
CA LYS A 334 -13.33 9.55 -20.91
C LYS A 334 -14.53 9.88 -20.02
N LEU A 335 -14.31 10.56 -18.89
CA LEU A 335 -15.41 10.90 -17.97
C LEU A 335 -16.36 11.96 -18.55
N LYS A 336 -15.87 12.83 -19.44
CA LYS A 336 -16.70 13.80 -20.18
C LYS A 336 -17.81 13.14 -21.01
N LEU A 337 -17.65 11.87 -21.40
CA LEU A 337 -18.63 11.12 -22.19
C LEU A 337 -19.86 10.66 -21.38
N PHE A 338 -19.91 10.93 -20.07
CA PHE A 338 -21.08 10.62 -19.22
C PHE A 338 -21.80 11.93 -18.82
N PRO A 339 -22.58 12.53 -19.74
CA PRO A 339 -23.21 13.84 -19.51
C PRO A 339 -24.24 13.83 -18.38
N ASP A 340 -24.85 12.68 -18.08
CA ASP A 340 -25.91 12.58 -17.08
C ASP A 340 -25.42 12.23 -15.65
N VAL A 341 -24.11 12.05 -15.45
CA VAL A 341 -23.52 11.80 -14.12
C VAL A 341 -23.13 13.12 -13.49
N ASP A 342 -23.61 13.49 -12.31
CA ASP A 342 -23.34 14.80 -11.71
C ASP A 342 -21.94 14.88 -11.07
N ALA A 343 -21.49 13.80 -10.42
CA ALA A 343 -20.19 13.70 -9.78
C ALA A 343 -19.65 12.27 -9.85
N PHE A 344 -18.33 12.12 -9.81
CA PHE A 344 -17.65 10.84 -9.81
C PHE A 344 -16.97 10.57 -8.48
N VAL A 345 -16.97 9.29 -8.08
CA VAL A 345 -16.18 8.80 -6.96
C VAL A 345 -15.32 7.66 -7.49
N GLN A 346 -14.01 7.75 -7.33
CA GLN A 346 -13.09 6.72 -7.81
C GLN A 346 -12.54 5.88 -6.66
N VAL A 347 -12.69 4.57 -6.79
CA VAL A 347 -12.04 3.55 -5.98
C VAL A 347 -10.88 3.00 -6.82
N ALA A 348 -9.82 3.79 -6.95
CA ALA A 348 -8.59 3.48 -7.69
C ALA A 348 -7.40 4.20 -7.01
N CYS A 349 -6.52 4.86 -7.78
CA CYS A 349 -5.45 5.69 -7.24
C CYS A 349 -6.00 7.02 -6.66
N PRO A 350 -5.86 7.29 -5.34
CA PRO A 350 -6.36 8.53 -4.72
C PRO A 350 -5.76 9.82 -5.30
N ARG A 351 -4.54 9.74 -5.85
CA ARG A 351 -3.82 10.89 -6.39
C ARG A 351 -4.45 11.45 -7.68
N LEU A 352 -5.29 10.68 -8.37
CA LEU A 352 -6.07 11.18 -9.51
C LEU A 352 -7.03 12.29 -9.10
N SER A 353 -7.70 12.13 -7.96
CA SER A 353 -8.57 13.16 -7.40
C SER A 353 -7.75 14.32 -6.84
N ILE A 354 -6.69 14.04 -6.08
CA ILE A 354 -5.92 15.06 -5.36
C ILE A 354 -5.14 15.96 -6.32
N ASP A 355 -4.43 15.40 -7.29
CA ASP A 355 -3.53 16.15 -8.17
C ASP A 355 -4.22 16.61 -9.46
N TRP A 356 -5.11 15.76 -10.00
CA TRP A 356 -5.69 15.96 -11.33
C TRP A 356 -7.18 16.28 -11.28
N GLY A 357 -7.79 16.37 -10.09
CA GLY A 357 -9.24 16.53 -9.94
C GLY A 357 -9.82 17.73 -10.67
N SER A 358 -9.08 18.84 -10.76
CA SER A 358 -9.51 20.05 -11.48
C SER A 358 -9.44 19.93 -13.02
N ALA A 359 -8.74 18.93 -13.54
CA ALA A 359 -8.74 18.65 -14.97
C ALA A 359 -10.04 17.98 -15.43
N PHE A 360 -10.83 17.44 -14.50
CA PHE A 360 -12.11 16.81 -14.80
C PHE A 360 -13.23 17.86 -14.85
N PRO A 361 -14.15 17.77 -15.82
CA PRO A 361 -15.22 18.75 -15.98
C PRO A 361 -16.31 18.65 -14.89
N LYS A 362 -16.28 17.59 -14.10
CA LYS A 362 -17.20 17.31 -12.99
C LYS A 362 -16.39 16.84 -11.79
N PRO A 363 -16.88 17.02 -10.54
CA PRO A 363 -16.16 16.62 -9.35
C PRO A 363 -15.71 15.16 -9.42
N LEU A 364 -14.42 14.92 -9.24
CA LEU A 364 -13.84 13.58 -9.08
C LEU A 364 -13.33 13.43 -7.65
N LEU A 365 -14.04 12.67 -6.84
CA LEU A 365 -13.75 12.48 -5.42
C LEU A 365 -12.99 11.18 -5.14
N THR A 366 -12.11 11.22 -4.14
CA THR A 366 -11.66 10.01 -3.46
C THR A 366 -12.78 9.42 -2.61
N PRO A 367 -12.67 8.16 -2.17
CA PRO A 367 -13.66 7.57 -1.27
C PRO A 367 -13.78 8.32 0.08
N TYR A 368 -12.68 8.86 0.60
CA TYR A 368 -12.68 9.69 1.82
C TYR A 368 -13.52 10.96 1.62
N GLU A 369 -13.24 11.71 0.56
CA GLU A 369 -13.91 12.97 0.26
C GLU A 369 -15.41 12.75 0.01
N PHE A 370 -15.76 11.65 -0.65
CA PHE A 370 -17.15 11.26 -0.82
C PHE A 370 -17.82 10.93 0.52
N SER A 371 -17.16 10.20 1.42
CA SER A 371 -17.66 10.00 2.79
C SER A 371 -17.84 11.33 3.56
N VAL A 372 -16.99 12.33 3.33
CA VAL A 372 -17.20 13.70 3.87
C VAL A 372 -18.43 14.36 3.25
N ALA A 373 -18.63 14.23 1.93
CA ALA A 373 -19.80 14.77 1.23
C ALA A 373 -21.12 14.17 1.75
N LEU A 374 -21.12 12.89 2.14
CA LEU A 374 -22.27 12.21 2.75
C LEU A 374 -22.44 12.47 4.25
N GLY A 375 -21.46 13.09 4.92
CA GLY A 375 -21.47 13.31 6.37
C GLY A 375 -21.03 12.10 7.21
N ASP A 376 -20.46 11.07 6.58
CA ASP A 376 -19.94 9.87 7.23
C ASP A 376 -18.54 10.06 7.82
N ALA A 377 -17.82 11.07 7.36
CA ALA A 377 -16.47 11.42 7.79
C ALA A 377 -16.34 12.92 8.04
N GLN A 378 -15.46 13.29 8.96
CA GLN A 378 -15.11 14.70 9.19
C GLN A 378 -14.07 15.17 8.18
N TRP A 379 -14.24 16.42 7.71
CA TRP A 379 -13.20 17.11 6.96
C TRP A 379 -12.05 17.51 7.89
N ARG A 380 -10.88 16.89 7.71
CA ARG A 380 -9.72 17.04 8.62
C ARG A 380 -8.75 18.13 8.19
N CYS A 381 -9.19 19.14 7.44
CA CYS A 381 -8.30 20.22 6.96
C CYS A 381 -8.76 21.63 7.34
N ASN A 382 -9.50 21.73 8.45
CA ASN A 382 -10.04 22.95 9.06
C ASN A 382 -8.98 23.92 9.64
N GLY A 383 -7.69 23.58 9.63
CA GLY A 383 -6.60 24.49 10.00
C GLY A 383 -6.07 24.37 11.43
N SER A 384 -6.60 23.46 12.26
CA SER A 384 -6.02 23.13 13.57
C SER A 384 -4.68 22.40 13.42
N THR A 385 -3.79 22.60 14.39
CA THR A 385 -2.59 21.78 14.56
C THR A 385 -3.00 20.32 14.80
N GLY A 386 -2.58 19.40 13.92
CA GLY A 386 -2.92 17.97 13.98
C GLY A 386 -3.98 17.51 12.97
N ASP A 387 -4.72 18.43 12.35
CA ASP A 387 -5.68 18.15 11.30
C ASP A 387 -5.01 18.28 9.92
N ALA A 388 -4.88 17.15 9.22
CA ALA A 388 -4.44 17.14 7.83
C ALA A 388 -5.20 16.11 6.99
N TYR A 389 -5.16 16.32 5.69
CA TYR A 389 -5.74 15.41 4.71
C TYR A 389 -5.16 13.99 4.89
N PRO A 390 -6.00 12.95 5.00
CA PRO A 390 -5.53 11.61 5.25
C PRO A 390 -4.87 11.02 4.00
N MET A 391 -3.62 10.59 4.15
CA MET A 391 -2.87 9.83 3.16
C MET A 391 -2.72 8.39 3.66
N ASP A 392 -3.83 7.69 3.83
CA ASP A 392 -3.91 6.41 4.57
C ASP A 392 -4.64 5.30 3.78
N PHE A 393 -4.75 5.42 2.46
CA PHE A 393 -5.62 4.56 1.65
C PHE A 393 -5.28 3.06 1.79
N TYR A 394 -4.00 2.69 1.84
CA TYR A 394 -3.60 1.30 2.11
C TYR A 394 -3.06 1.10 3.54
N ALA A 395 -3.19 2.09 4.42
CA ALA A 395 -2.74 1.95 5.80
C ALA A 395 -3.56 0.88 6.53
N SER A 396 -2.90 0.06 7.35
CA SER A 396 -3.56 -0.95 8.20
C SER A 396 -4.39 -0.31 9.32
N GLN A 397 -4.05 0.92 9.70
CA GLN A 397 -4.75 1.75 10.68
C GLN A 397 -5.42 2.95 10.00
N SER A 398 -5.94 2.74 8.79
CA SER A 398 -6.70 3.75 8.07
C SER A 398 -7.96 4.18 8.82
N LEU A 399 -8.50 5.35 8.51
CA LEU A 399 -9.52 6.02 9.30
C LEU A 399 -10.96 5.54 9.10
N GLY A 400 -11.28 4.78 8.04
CA GLY A 400 -12.66 4.35 7.82
C GLY A 400 -12.88 3.40 6.67
N ARG A 401 -14.14 2.97 6.51
CA ARG A 401 -14.58 1.95 5.53
C ARG A 401 -14.34 2.35 4.05
N TRP A 402 -13.99 3.61 3.80
CA TRP A 402 -13.60 4.13 2.50
C TRP A 402 -12.19 3.71 2.06
N THR A 403 -11.46 2.94 2.86
CA THR A 403 -10.12 2.42 2.50
C THR A 403 -10.11 0.87 2.40
N PRO A 404 -9.27 0.29 1.51
CA PRO A 404 -9.13 -1.15 1.35
C PRO A 404 -8.82 -1.94 2.63
N ASN A 405 -7.91 -1.42 3.46
CA ASN A 405 -7.35 -2.16 4.60
C ASN A 405 -8.04 -1.91 5.93
N PHE A 406 -9.06 -1.04 5.98
CA PHE A 406 -9.84 -0.79 7.19
C PHE A 406 -10.50 -2.07 7.72
N LYS A 407 -10.33 -2.33 9.01
CA LYS A 407 -11.03 -3.40 9.73
C LYS A 407 -11.93 -2.74 10.77
N PRO A 408 -13.27 -2.85 10.65
CA PRO A 408 -14.16 -2.32 11.68
C PRO A 408 -13.94 -3.07 13.00
N GLU A 409 -14.03 -2.35 14.13
CA GLU A 409 -13.87 -2.95 15.46
C GLU A 409 -15.02 -3.92 15.77
N ASP A 410 -16.23 -3.64 15.25
CA ASP A 410 -17.36 -4.56 15.22
C ASP A 410 -17.92 -4.69 13.77
N PRO A 411 -18.01 -5.91 13.21
CA PRO A 411 -18.62 -6.17 11.91
C PRO A 411 -20.01 -5.55 11.72
N GLN A 412 -20.78 -5.37 12.80
CA GLN A 412 -22.15 -4.84 12.79
C GLN A 412 -22.24 -3.30 12.76
N GLU A 413 -21.12 -2.57 12.86
CA GLU A 413 -21.09 -1.09 12.82
C GLU A 413 -21.32 -0.48 11.42
N GLY A 414 -22.01 -1.16 10.51
CA GLY A 414 -22.42 -0.56 9.23
C GLY A 414 -23.48 0.54 9.35
N CYS A 415 -23.88 0.90 10.57
CA CYS A 415 -24.84 1.96 10.86
C CYS A 415 -24.62 2.68 12.21
N ALA A 416 -23.48 2.48 12.88
CA ALA A 416 -23.32 2.90 14.27
C ALA A 416 -22.72 4.32 14.43
N ARG A 417 -23.57 5.22 14.94
CA ARG A 417 -23.27 6.41 15.76
C ARG A 417 -22.67 7.64 15.06
N ILE A 418 -23.53 8.37 14.36
CA ILE A 418 -23.47 9.83 14.40
C ILE A 418 -24.02 10.24 15.77
N ALA A 419 -23.19 10.82 16.64
CA ALA A 419 -23.67 11.49 17.83
C ALA A 419 -24.59 12.66 17.39
N GLY A 420 -25.91 12.46 17.50
CA GLY A 420 -26.91 13.51 17.26
C GLY A 420 -27.96 13.24 16.17
N SER A 421 -27.91 12.13 15.43
CA SER A 421 -29.03 11.72 14.56
C SER A 421 -29.37 10.25 14.78
N GLY A 422 -30.64 9.96 15.06
CA GLY A 422 -31.13 8.63 15.39
C GLY A 422 -30.97 7.63 14.23
N CYS A 423 -31.02 6.34 14.57
CA CYS A 423 -31.00 5.23 13.61
C CYS A 423 -32.10 5.37 12.55
N CYS A 424 -31.75 5.27 11.26
CA CYS A 424 -32.70 5.46 10.15
C CYS A 424 -33.70 4.30 9.96
N GLY A 425 -33.49 3.16 10.64
CA GLY A 425 -34.43 2.02 10.63
C GLY A 425 -34.55 1.25 9.30
N LYS A 426 -33.74 1.55 8.29
CA LYS A 426 -33.89 1.00 6.91
C LYS A 426 -33.08 -0.28 6.61
N CYS A 427 -32.40 -0.87 7.58
CA CYS A 427 -31.55 -2.06 7.34
C CYS A 427 -32.22 -3.32 7.91
N GLU A 428 -32.40 -4.36 7.09
CA GLU A 428 -32.89 -5.67 7.56
C GLU A 428 -31.74 -6.47 8.20
N LYS A 429 -32.05 -7.28 9.21
CA LYS A 429 -31.08 -8.02 10.04
C LYS A 429 -30.15 -8.99 9.27
N GLY A 430 -30.36 -9.22 7.97
CA GLY A 430 -29.54 -10.09 7.12
C GLY A 430 -28.32 -9.42 6.48
N ASP A 431 -28.19 -8.09 6.56
CA ASP A 431 -27.18 -7.30 5.84
C ASP A 431 -25.73 -7.39 6.38
N PHE A 432 -25.50 -8.21 7.41
CA PHE A 432 -24.25 -8.24 8.19
C PHE A 432 -23.60 -9.64 8.28
N ASP A 433 -24.14 -10.65 7.60
CA ASP A 433 -23.81 -12.07 7.82
C ASP A 433 -23.05 -12.76 6.67
N ASP A 434 -22.27 -12.02 5.87
CA ASP A 434 -21.54 -12.61 4.72
C ASP A 434 -20.06 -12.97 4.99
N ALA A 435 -19.66 -13.15 6.25
CA ALA A 435 -18.35 -13.71 6.59
C ALA A 435 -18.36 -15.22 6.91
N LYS A 436 -19.52 -15.90 6.87
CA LYS A 436 -19.62 -17.33 7.27
C LYS A 436 -20.31 -18.28 6.29
N LYS A 437 -20.70 -17.85 5.09
CA LYS A 437 -21.38 -18.73 4.09
C LYS A 437 -20.56 -19.07 2.83
N ALA A 438 -19.23 -19.07 2.91
CA ALA A 438 -18.36 -19.56 1.82
C ALA A 438 -17.75 -20.95 2.07
N THR A 439 -18.32 -21.74 2.98
CA THR A 439 -18.01 -23.16 3.13
C THR A 439 -19.32 -23.90 3.39
N VAL A 440 -19.51 -25.04 2.72
CA VAL A 440 -20.73 -25.86 2.65
C VAL A 440 -21.72 -25.44 1.54
N ALA A 441 -21.35 -25.74 0.29
CA ALA A 441 -22.25 -26.32 -0.71
C ALA A 441 -21.43 -26.80 -1.93
N ALA A 442 -20.80 -27.96 -1.80
CA ALA A 442 -20.35 -28.79 -2.91
C ALA A 442 -20.74 -30.23 -2.55
N THR A 443 -21.89 -30.66 -3.07
CA THR A 443 -22.23 -32.06 -3.31
C THR A 443 -22.20 -32.26 -4.81
#